data_AF-A0A7V8XT73-F1
#
_entry.id   AF-A0A7V8XT73-F1
#
_cell.length_a   1.000
_cell.length_b   1.000
_cell.length_c   1.000
_cell.angle_alpha   90.00
_cell.angle_beta   90.00
_cell.angle_gamma   90.00
#
_symmetry.space_group_name_H-M   'P 1'
#
loop_
_entity.id
_entity.type
_entity.pdbx_description
1 polymer ?
#
loop_
_entity_poly.entity_id
_entity_poly.type
_entity_poly.pdbx_seq_one_letter_code
_entity_poly.pdbx_strand_id
1 'polypeptide(L)'
;MRNWRHDISKRLRAAGHAVDIDIVEELAHHAATEYEAARAEGLATDAATERIDALIAAWVADGGRLRHRRRLPVTLSETSPATGSASGGVLRDVRYALRLARRKPGPALVAALTMALGVGATTVLFSVTWGVLMRPLPWLDADRLIRLAETRQGATRQMPHVMTNGTYLAWQDSPSTISGLAAYRSRTVTSTGAGEPQRVQITMTTASLFPLMQAVPHALFGKADEASGKVVV
;
A
#
# COMPACT_ATOMS: atom_id res chain seq x y z
N MET A 1 39.10 -39.55 7.71
CA MET A 1 37.74 -39.55 8.29
C MET A 1 37.05 -40.83 7.87
N ARG A 2 36.34 -41.51 8.78
CA ARG A 2 35.66 -42.79 8.53
C ARG A 2 34.50 -42.57 7.55
N ASN A 3 34.35 -43.45 6.55
CA ASN A 3 33.30 -43.33 5.54
C ASN A 3 32.02 -44.05 6.02
N TRP A 4 31.22 -43.34 6.80
CA TRP A 4 30.01 -43.86 7.43
C TRP A 4 28.97 -44.35 6.40
N ARG A 5 28.83 -43.67 5.26
CA ARG A 5 27.94 -44.08 4.16
C ARG A 5 28.27 -45.48 3.65
N HIS A 6 29.56 -45.76 3.45
CA HIS A 6 30.01 -47.08 2.99
C HIS A 6 29.79 -48.17 4.06
N ASP A 7 30.11 -47.88 5.32
CA ASP A 7 29.96 -48.84 6.42
C ASP A 7 28.48 -49.20 6.68
N ILE A 8 27.61 -48.19 6.75
CA ILE A 8 26.17 -48.37 6.93
C ILE A 8 25.56 -49.16 5.77
N SER A 9 25.89 -48.80 4.52
CA SER A 9 25.42 -49.53 3.34
C SER A 9 25.84 -51.01 3.36
N LYS A 10 27.10 -51.27 3.72
CA LYS A 10 27.64 -52.63 3.79
C LYS A 10 26.93 -53.46 4.87
N ARG A 11 26.71 -52.91 6.07
CA ARG A 11 26.04 -53.61 7.18
C ARG A 11 24.55 -53.86 6.92
N LEU A 12 23.84 -52.89 6.34
CA LEU A 12 22.44 -53.07 5.94
C LEU A 12 22.28 -54.15 4.86
N ARG A 13 23.18 -54.17 3.85
CA ARG A 13 23.18 -55.24 2.83
C ARG A 13 23.51 -56.61 3.42
N ALA A 14 24.48 -56.69 4.33
CA ALA A 14 24.84 -57.94 5.00
C ALA A 14 23.69 -58.50 5.85
N ALA A 15 22.86 -57.64 6.44
CA ALA A 15 21.64 -57.99 7.15
C ALA A 15 20.43 -58.29 6.23
N GLY A 16 20.60 -58.25 4.91
CA GLY A 16 19.53 -58.54 3.94
C GLY A 16 18.54 -57.40 3.72
N HIS A 17 18.83 -56.19 4.19
CA HIS A 17 17.97 -55.02 4.00
C HIS A 17 18.32 -54.27 2.70
N ALA A 18 17.37 -54.26 1.76
CA ALA A 18 17.42 -53.40 0.58
C ALA A 18 16.84 -52.03 0.91
N VAL A 19 17.70 -51.10 1.32
CA VAL A 19 17.38 -49.72 1.69
C VAL A 19 17.81 -48.77 0.56
N ASP A 20 17.01 -47.72 0.32
CA ASP A 20 17.29 -46.71 -0.71
C ASP A 20 18.58 -45.92 -0.41
N ILE A 21 19.26 -45.44 -1.45
CA ILE A 21 20.50 -44.68 -1.32
C ILE A 21 20.28 -43.39 -0.52
N ASP A 22 19.14 -42.72 -0.71
CA ASP A 22 18.78 -41.49 0.00
C ASP A 22 18.70 -41.71 1.52
N ILE A 23 18.15 -42.85 1.96
CA ILE A 23 18.06 -43.21 3.38
C ILE A 23 19.45 -43.51 3.94
N VAL A 24 20.29 -44.21 3.18
CA VAL A 24 21.68 -44.46 3.58
C VAL A 24 22.45 -43.15 3.73
N GLU A 25 22.19 -42.16 2.88
CA GLU A 25 22.77 -40.82 2.99
C GLU A 25 22.26 -40.06 4.22
N GLU A 26 20.96 -40.10 4.49
CA GLU A 26 20.35 -39.49 5.68
C GLU A 26 20.94 -40.09 6.97
N LEU A 27 21.05 -41.42 7.05
CA LEU A 27 21.65 -42.12 8.21
C LEU A 27 23.15 -41.81 8.36
N ALA A 28 23.89 -41.70 7.24
CA ALA A 28 25.30 -41.34 7.28
C ALA A 28 25.50 -39.89 7.77
N HIS A 29 24.60 -38.98 7.39
CA HIS A 29 24.61 -37.61 7.90
C HIS A 29 24.34 -37.59 9.40
N HIS A 30 23.30 -38.30 9.85
CA HIS A 30 22.96 -38.39 11.27
C HIS A 30 24.11 -38.98 12.11
N ALA A 31 24.77 -40.04 11.62
CA ALA A 31 25.95 -40.61 12.28
C ALA A 31 27.12 -39.63 12.38
N ALA A 32 27.34 -38.79 11.37
CA ALA A 32 28.37 -37.76 11.40
C ALA A 32 28.03 -36.65 12.41
N THR A 33 26.78 -36.18 12.44
CA THR A 33 26.30 -35.17 13.40
C THR A 33 26.42 -35.68 14.84
N GLU A 34 25.99 -36.91 15.11
CA GLU A 34 26.03 -37.49 16.45
C GLU A 34 27.49 -37.73 16.91
N TYR A 35 28.39 -38.06 15.98
CA TYR A 35 29.82 -38.17 16.26
C TYR A 35 30.43 -36.82 16.64
N GLU A 36 30.11 -35.76 15.90
CA GLU A 36 30.57 -34.40 16.19
C GLU A 36 30.04 -33.91 17.54
N ALA A 37 28.77 -34.20 17.86
CA ALA A 37 28.17 -33.89 19.16
C ALA A 37 28.89 -34.62 20.31
N ALA A 38 29.11 -35.93 20.18
CA ALA A 38 29.86 -36.71 21.17
C ALA A 38 31.29 -36.19 21.37
N ARG A 39 31.95 -35.75 20.30
CA ARG A 39 33.28 -35.13 20.36
C ARG A 39 33.25 -33.77 21.07
N ALA A 40 32.20 -32.97 20.85
CA ALA A 40 32.01 -31.68 21.51
C ALA A 40 31.71 -31.83 23.01
N GLU A 41 31.04 -32.92 23.43
CA GLU A 41 30.83 -33.31 24.83
C GLU A 41 32.11 -33.82 25.52
N GLY A 42 33.25 -33.87 24.81
CA GLY A 42 34.54 -34.24 25.37
C GLY A 42 34.84 -35.73 25.38
N LEU A 43 34.01 -36.57 24.74
CA LEU A 43 34.31 -38.00 24.63
C LEU A 43 35.59 -38.24 23.82
N ALA A 44 36.38 -39.20 24.29
CA ALA A 44 37.52 -39.71 23.55
C ALA A 44 37.07 -40.31 22.22
N THR A 45 37.93 -40.22 21.20
CA THR A 45 37.65 -40.67 19.83
C THR A 45 37.14 -42.12 19.78
N ASP A 46 37.70 -43.01 20.60
CA ASP A 46 37.34 -44.41 20.62
C ASP A 46 35.94 -44.63 21.20
N ALA A 47 35.61 -43.93 22.31
CA ALA A 47 34.30 -43.99 22.93
C ALA A 47 33.20 -43.36 22.06
N ALA A 48 33.51 -42.26 21.36
CA ALA A 48 32.59 -41.65 20.40
C ALA A 48 32.32 -42.60 19.21
N THR A 49 33.36 -43.30 18.75
CA THR A 49 33.25 -44.27 17.66
C THR A 49 32.39 -45.47 18.05
N GLU A 50 32.59 -46.01 19.26
CA GLU A 50 31.80 -47.12 19.82
C GLU A 50 30.31 -46.76 19.93
N ARG A 51 29.99 -45.53 20.35
CA ARG A 51 28.61 -45.02 20.44
C ARG A 51 27.92 -44.98 19.06
N ILE A 52 28.64 -44.54 18.03
CA ILE A 52 28.11 -44.55 16.65
C ILE A 52 27.97 -45.97 16.12
N ASP A 53 28.92 -46.86 16.41
CA ASP A 53 28.83 -48.26 16.01
C ASP A 53 27.62 -48.96 16.65
N ALA A 54 27.30 -48.67 17.91
CA ALA A 54 26.10 -49.16 18.59
C ALA A 54 24.81 -48.62 17.95
N LEU A 55 24.81 -47.35 17.57
CA LEU A 55 23.68 -46.67 16.94
C LEU A 55 23.41 -47.20 15.52
N ILE A 56 24.47 -47.47 14.75
CA ILE A 56 24.37 -48.15 13.45
C ILE A 56 23.85 -49.58 13.62
N ALA A 57 24.31 -50.31 14.64
CA ALA A 57 23.81 -51.65 14.92
C ALA A 57 22.30 -51.67 15.23
N ALA A 58 21.80 -50.67 15.97
CA ALA A 58 20.38 -50.50 16.23
C ALA A 58 19.58 -50.25 14.94
N TRP A 59 20.06 -49.38 14.05
CA TRP A 59 19.41 -49.14 12.76
C TRP A 59 19.39 -50.36 11.85
N VAL A 60 20.47 -51.14 11.85
CA VAL A 60 20.54 -52.38 11.07
C VAL A 60 19.53 -53.40 11.62
N ALA A 61 19.35 -53.48 12.94
CA ALA A 61 18.33 -54.35 13.55
C ALA A 61 16.89 -53.92 13.21
N ASP A 62 16.64 -52.60 13.11
CA ASP A 62 15.34 -52.02 12.73
C ASP A 62 15.18 -51.82 11.21
N GLY A 63 16.07 -52.37 10.38
CA GLY A 63 16.14 -52.12 8.94
C GLY A 63 14.86 -52.45 8.16
N GLY A 64 14.01 -53.33 8.69
CA GLY A 64 12.68 -53.62 8.14
C GLY A 64 11.70 -52.44 8.17
N ARG A 65 11.89 -51.48 9.10
CA ARG A 65 11.09 -50.25 9.25
C ARG A 65 11.65 -49.06 8.50
N LEU A 66 12.91 -49.12 8.07
CA LEU A 66 13.60 -48.08 7.29
C LEU A 66 13.14 -48.07 5.82
N ARG A 67 11.86 -48.31 5.56
CA ARG A 67 11.26 -48.24 4.23
C ARG A 67 10.53 -46.91 4.10
N HIS A 68 11.03 -46.05 3.21
CA HIS A 68 10.24 -44.90 2.77
C HIS A 68 8.94 -45.43 2.17
N ARG A 69 7.79 -45.07 2.75
CA ARG A 69 6.50 -45.25 2.09
C ARG A 69 6.54 -44.30 0.89
N ARG A 70 6.92 -44.80 -0.30
CA ARG A 70 7.05 -44.03 -1.54
C ARG A 70 5.89 -43.04 -1.58
N ARG A 71 6.17 -41.74 -1.34
CA ARG A 71 5.18 -40.71 -1.61
C ARG A 71 5.08 -40.76 -3.12
N LEU A 72 4.03 -41.41 -3.64
CA LEU A 72 3.73 -41.28 -5.05
C LEU A 72 3.77 -39.77 -5.34
N PRO A 73 4.43 -39.34 -6.42
CA PRO A 73 4.27 -37.96 -6.85
C PRO A 73 2.77 -37.72 -6.89
N VAL A 74 2.30 -36.69 -6.19
CA VAL A 74 0.94 -36.23 -6.38
C VAL A 74 0.88 -35.89 -7.86
N THR A 75 0.32 -36.79 -8.65
CA THR A 75 -0.05 -36.49 -10.01
C THR A 75 -1.15 -35.45 -9.86
N LEU A 76 -0.74 -34.19 -9.84
CA LEU A 76 -1.63 -33.12 -10.24
C LEU A 76 -2.05 -33.55 -11.63
N SER A 77 -3.23 -34.17 -11.73
CA SER A 77 -3.86 -34.31 -13.03
C SER A 77 -3.90 -32.89 -13.55
N GLU A 78 -3.09 -32.58 -14.56
CA GLU A 78 -3.20 -31.31 -15.26
C GLU A 78 -4.67 -31.20 -15.61
N THR A 79 -5.36 -30.28 -14.94
CA THR A 79 -6.74 -29.99 -15.24
C THR A 79 -6.72 -29.55 -16.69
N SER A 80 -7.13 -30.45 -17.59
CA SER A 80 -7.21 -30.17 -19.02
C SER A 80 -7.82 -28.78 -19.17
N PRO A 81 -7.16 -27.83 -19.87
CA PRO A 81 -7.63 -26.46 -19.93
C PRO A 81 -9.08 -26.52 -20.39
N ALA A 82 -9.98 -26.16 -19.49
CA ALA A 82 -11.39 -26.38 -19.70
C ALA A 82 -11.78 -25.65 -20.98
N THR A 83 -12.05 -26.40 -22.05
CA THR A 83 -12.65 -25.89 -23.28
C THR A 83 -14.13 -25.51 -23.06
N GLY A 84 -14.55 -25.35 -21.80
CA GLY A 84 -15.87 -24.91 -21.39
C GLY A 84 -15.85 -23.40 -21.12
N SER A 85 -16.75 -22.68 -21.78
CA SER A 85 -17.00 -21.24 -21.62
C SER A 85 -16.80 -20.76 -20.18
N ALA A 86 -15.88 -19.81 -20.00
CA ALA A 86 -15.53 -19.21 -18.70
C ALA A 86 -16.76 -18.69 -17.93
N SER A 87 -17.85 -18.32 -18.62
CA SER A 87 -19.09 -17.86 -18.01
C SER A 87 -19.85 -18.95 -17.25
N GLY A 88 -19.70 -20.22 -17.64
CA GLY A 88 -20.39 -21.35 -17.03
C GLY A 88 -19.81 -21.79 -15.68
N GLY A 89 -18.52 -21.49 -15.44
CA GLY A 89 -17.82 -21.74 -14.17
C GLY A 89 -18.12 -20.65 -13.15
N VAL A 90 -17.93 -19.38 -13.53
CA VAL A 90 -18.08 -18.21 -12.63
C VAL A 90 -19.47 -18.18 -11.98
N LEU A 91 -20.55 -18.42 -12.74
CA LEU A 91 -21.90 -18.41 -12.19
C LEU A 91 -22.14 -19.55 -11.18
N ARG A 92 -21.51 -20.71 -11.38
CA ARG A 92 -21.58 -21.83 -10.42
C ARG A 92 -20.80 -21.50 -9.16
N ASP A 93 -19.63 -20.89 -9.31
CA ASP A 93 -18.78 -20.50 -8.17
C ASP A 93 -19.46 -19.43 -7.33
N VAL A 94 -20.09 -18.41 -7.95
CA VAL A 94 -20.87 -17.40 -7.24
C VAL A 94 -22.06 -18.03 -6.48
N ARG A 95 -22.83 -18.91 -7.14
CA ARG A 95 -23.94 -19.63 -6.50
C ARG A 95 -23.46 -20.49 -5.33
N TYR A 96 -22.31 -21.13 -5.48
CA TYR A 96 -21.70 -21.94 -4.44
C TYR A 96 -21.22 -21.09 -3.26
N ALA A 97 -20.51 -19.99 -3.52
CA ALA A 97 -20.06 -19.04 -2.50
C ALA A 97 -21.24 -18.46 -1.70
N LEU A 98 -22.34 -18.08 -2.36
CA LEU A 98 -23.58 -17.63 -1.71
C LEU A 98 -24.20 -18.72 -0.83
N ARG A 99 -24.24 -19.97 -1.33
CA ARG A 99 -24.74 -21.11 -0.54
C ARG A 99 -23.86 -21.38 0.67
N LEU A 100 -22.54 -21.27 0.52
CA LEU A 100 -21.57 -21.45 1.59
C LEU A 100 -21.69 -20.35 2.65
N ALA A 101 -21.84 -19.09 2.22
CA ALA A 101 -22.06 -17.96 3.10
C ALA A 101 -23.34 -18.12 3.94
N ARG A 102 -24.43 -18.61 3.35
CA ARG A 102 -25.69 -18.91 4.07
C ARG A 102 -25.55 -20.09 5.05
N ARG A 103 -24.74 -21.10 4.71
CA ARG A 103 -24.53 -22.27 5.59
C ARG A 103 -23.58 -21.99 6.74
N LYS A 104 -22.64 -21.05 6.59
CA LYS A 104 -21.65 -20.69 7.60
C LYS A 104 -21.60 -19.16 7.80
N PRO A 105 -22.61 -18.58 8.48
CA PRO A 105 -22.78 -17.13 8.56
C PRO A 105 -21.68 -16.43 9.35
N GLY A 106 -21.08 -17.05 10.37
CA GLY A 106 -20.03 -16.44 11.19
C GLY A 106 -18.83 -15.92 10.40
N PRO A 107 -18.05 -16.79 9.72
CA PRO A 107 -16.90 -16.35 8.93
C PRO A 107 -17.31 -15.48 7.73
N ALA A 108 -18.49 -15.72 7.14
CA ALA A 108 -19.00 -14.90 6.04
C ALA A 108 -19.28 -13.46 6.48
N LEU A 109 -19.83 -13.26 7.69
CA LEU A 109 -20.11 -11.94 8.24
C LEU A 109 -18.82 -11.16 8.48
N VAL A 110 -17.82 -11.80 9.09
CA VAL A 110 -16.51 -11.16 9.33
C VAL A 110 -15.88 -10.71 8.01
N ALA A 111 -15.83 -11.60 7.01
CA ALA A 111 -15.30 -11.26 5.70
C ALA A 111 -16.08 -10.09 5.04
N ALA A 112 -17.41 -10.11 5.10
CA ALA A 112 -18.25 -9.05 4.57
C ALA A 112 -18.02 -7.71 5.27
N LEU A 113 -17.90 -7.71 6.60
CA LEU A 113 -17.65 -6.49 7.39
C LEU A 113 -16.26 -5.91 7.11
N THR A 114 -15.23 -6.74 7.04
CA THR A 114 -13.87 -6.29 6.69
C THR A 114 -13.84 -5.68 5.30
N MET A 115 -14.51 -6.31 4.33
CA MET A 115 -14.60 -5.81 2.96
C MET A 115 -15.40 -4.50 2.89
N ALA A 116 -16.52 -4.42 3.60
CA ALA A 116 -17.33 -3.20 3.68
C ALA A 116 -16.54 -2.03 4.31
N LEU A 117 -15.77 -2.30 5.37
CA LEU A 117 -14.94 -1.28 6.03
C LEU A 117 -13.82 -0.78 5.10
N GLY A 118 -13.14 -1.68 4.40
CA GLY A 118 -12.11 -1.31 3.43
C GLY A 118 -12.67 -0.45 2.29
N VAL A 119 -13.74 -0.91 1.64
CA VAL A 119 -14.39 -0.18 0.54
C VAL A 119 -14.96 1.15 1.02
N GLY A 120 -15.61 1.17 2.18
CA GLY A 120 -16.19 2.37 2.78
C GLY A 120 -15.14 3.43 3.10
N ALA A 121 -14.04 3.04 3.74
CA ALA A 121 -12.95 3.96 4.09
C ALA A 121 -12.34 4.63 2.85
N THR A 122 -12.03 3.85 1.81
CA THR A 122 -11.50 4.40 0.56
C THR A 122 -12.51 5.31 -0.14
N THR A 123 -13.79 4.93 -0.16
CA THR A 123 -14.86 5.72 -0.78
C THR A 123 -15.09 7.04 -0.06
N VAL A 124 -15.07 7.04 1.28
CA VAL A 124 -15.23 8.26 2.10
C VAL A 124 -14.05 9.21 1.86
N LEU A 125 -12.82 8.69 1.88
CA LEU A 125 -11.64 9.49 1.60
C LEU A 125 -11.72 10.15 0.22
N PHE A 126 -12.10 9.38 -0.81
CA PHE A 126 -12.28 9.93 -2.15
C PHE A 126 -13.46 10.91 -2.23
N SER A 127 -14.57 10.66 -1.55
CA SER A 127 -15.75 11.55 -1.57
C SER A 127 -15.46 12.89 -0.90
N VAL A 128 -14.74 12.87 0.23
CA VAL A 128 -14.32 14.10 0.94
C VAL A 128 -13.29 14.86 0.12
N THR A 129 -12.27 14.19 -0.40
CA THR A 129 -11.27 14.84 -1.26
C THR A 129 -11.91 15.39 -2.52
N TRP A 130 -12.84 14.68 -3.14
CA TRP A 130 -13.59 15.20 -4.28
C TRP A 130 -14.42 16.42 -3.89
N GLY A 131 -15.20 16.34 -2.81
CA GLY A 131 -16.08 17.42 -2.37
C GLY A 131 -15.36 18.69 -1.89
N VAL A 132 -14.15 18.55 -1.33
CA VAL A 132 -13.36 19.66 -0.78
C VAL A 132 -12.32 20.19 -1.77
N LEU A 133 -11.63 19.29 -2.49
CA LEU A 133 -10.49 19.63 -3.34
C LEU A 133 -10.85 19.71 -4.83
N MET A 134 -11.77 18.87 -5.30
CA MET A 134 -12.10 18.75 -6.73
C MET A 134 -13.46 19.33 -7.11
N ARG A 135 -14.30 19.72 -6.14
CA ARG A 135 -15.54 20.43 -6.45
C ARG A 135 -15.13 21.71 -7.18
N PRO A 136 -15.46 21.84 -8.48
CA PRO A 136 -15.07 23.03 -9.22
C PRO A 136 -15.62 24.22 -8.45
N LEU A 137 -14.77 25.23 -8.24
CA LEU A 137 -15.23 26.45 -7.60
C LEU A 137 -16.47 26.92 -8.40
N PRO A 138 -17.54 27.38 -7.72
CA PRO A 138 -18.82 27.71 -8.35
C PRO A 138 -18.73 29.02 -9.16
N TRP A 139 -17.73 29.14 -10.03
CA TRP A 139 -17.51 30.23 -10.96
C TRP A 139 -17.82 29.72 -12.37
N LEU A 140 -18.42 30.57 -13.20
CA LEU A 140 -18.47 30.30 -14.64
C LEU A 140 -17.03 30.22 -15.18
N ASP A 141 -16.78 29.26 -16.08
CA ASP A 141 -15.47 29.02 -16.68
C ASP A 141 -14.33 28.76 -15.66
N ALA A 142 -14.63 28.11 -14.53
CA ALA A 142 -13.64 27.80 -13.49
C ALA A 142 -12.43 27.00 -14.00
N ASP A 143 -12.60 26.20 -15.06
CA ASP A 143 -11.56 25.44 -15.75
C ASP A 143 -10.55 26.32 -16.51
N ARG A 144 -10.91 27.57 -16.80
CA ARG A 144 -10.07 28.56 -17.50
C ARG A 144 -9.34 29.50 -16.54
N LEU A 145 -9.65 29.44 -15.25
CA LEU A 145 -9.00 30.25 -14.22
C LEU A 145 -7.67 29.62 -13.82
N ILE A 146 -6.59 30.37 -14.01
CA ILE A 146 -5.24 29.97 -13.61
C ILE A 146 -4.67 30.93 -12.58
N ARG A 147 -3.85 30.41 -11.66
CA ARG A 147 -3.16 31.22 -10.65
C ARG A 147 -1.71 31.40 -11.05
N LEU A 148 -1.31 32.64 -11.31
CA LEU A 148 0.06 32.98 -11.69
C LEU A 148 0.96 33.09 -10.46
N ALA A 149 2.21 32.69 -10.60
CA ALA A 149 3.26 32.84 -9.59
C ALA A 149 4.54 33.36 -10.24
N GLU A 150 5.21 34.31 -9.59
CA GLU A 150 6.47 34.88 -10.07
C GLU A 150 7.64 33.98 -9.62
N THR A 151 8.47 33.52 -10.56
CA THR A 151 9.74 32.87 -10.25
C THR A 151 10.89 33.82 -10.56
N ARG A 152 11.76 34.07 -9.58
CA ARG A 152 12.93 34.92 -9.75
C ARG A 152 14.16 34.06 -9.98
N GLN A 153 14.87 34.30 -11.08
CA GLN A 153 16.16 33.68 -11.31
C GLN A 153 17.11 34.05 -10.16
N GLY A 154 17.75 33.05 -9.54
CA GLY A 154 18.67 33.22 -8.42
C GLY A 154 18.07 33.11 -7.01
N ALA A 155 16.74 33.02 -6.86
CA ALA A 155 16.11 32.73 -5.57
C ALA A 155 15.86 31.21 -5.42
N THR A 156 16.47 30.58 -4.42
CA THR A 156 16.28 29.14 -4.12
C THR A 156 14.85 28.81 -3.68
N ARG A 157 14.04 29.83 -3.34
CA ARG A 157 12.69 29.67 -2.81
C ARG A 157 11.69 30.21 -3.82
N GLN A 158 10.95 29.31 -4.49
CA GLN A 158 9.69 29.66 -5.11
C GLN A 158 8.80 30.29 -4.03
N MET A 159 8.27 31.49 -4.25
CA MET A 159 7.21 32.05 -3.41
C MET A 159 5.89 31.66 -4.07
N PRO A 160 5.19 30.63 -3.57
CA PRO A 160 3.99 30.16 -4.24
C PRO A 160 2.94 31.27 -4.21
N HIS A 161 2.37 31.55 -5.39
CA HIS A 161 1.20 32.43 -5.54
C HIS A 161 1.39 33.90 -5.15
N VAL A 162 2.61 34.43 -5.24
CA VAL A 162 2.91 35.85 -5.03
C VAL A 162 3.49 36.45 -6.31
N MET A 163 3.00 37.64 -6.67
CA MET A 163 3.47 38.46 -7.78
C MET A 163 3.75 39.86 -7.23
N THR A 164 4.82 40.50 -7.69
CA THR A 164 5.04 41.92 -7.38
C THR A 164 4.18 42.84 -8.24
N ASN A 165 3.90 44.04 -7.70
CA ASN A 165 3.12 45.06 -8.41
C ASN A 165 3.74 45.43 -9.77
N GLY A 166 5.07 45.50 -9.86
CA GLY A 166 5.77 45.80 -11.12
C GLY A 166 5.50 44.75 -12.20
N THR A 167 5.66 43.47 -11.86
CA THR A 167 5.37 42.37 -12.79
C THR A 167 3.88 42.31 -13.14
N TYR A 168 2.99 42.54 -12.17
CA TYR A 168 1.55 42.62 -12.42
C TYR A 168 1.18 43.70 -13.45
N LEU A 169 1.69 44.93 -13.28
CA LEU A 169 1.40 46.04 -14.20
C LEU A 169 1.95 45.75 -15.60
N ALA A 170 3.19 45.25 -15.70
CA ALA A 170 3.79 44.89 -16.98
C ALA A 170 2.99 43.82 -17.74
N TRP A 171 2.41 42.84 -17.03
CA TRP A 171 1.59 41.80 -17.64
C TRP A 171 0.17 42.27 -17.98
N GLN A 172 -0.38 43.19 -17.19
CA GLN A 172 -1.67 43.80 -17.45
C GLN A 172 -1.66 44.62 -18.75
N ASP A 173 -0.55 45.29 -19.06
CA ASP A 173 -0.41 46.15 -20.23
C ASP A 173 -0.13 45.40 -21.54
N SER A 174 0.27 44.12 -21.49
CA SER A 174 0.61 43.34 -22.68
C SER A 174 0.26 41.84 -22.60
N PRO A 175 -1.02 41.48 -22.39
CA PRO A 175 -1.42 40.07 -22.37
C PRO A 175 -1.52 39.52 -23.80
N SER A 176 -0.75 38.47 -24.11
CA SER A 176 -0.84 37.76 -25.41
C SER A 176 -1.57 36.41 -25.33
N THR A 177 -1.65 35.82 -24.13
CA THR A 177 -2.18 34.45 -23.92
C THR A 177 -3.30 34.37 -22.89
N ILE A 178 -3.56 35.45 -22.14
CA ILE A 178 -4.59 35.50 -21.09
C ILE A 178 -5.66 36.53 -21.47
N SER A 179 -6.93 36.22 -21.21
CA SER A 179 -8.06 37.11 -21.53
C SER A 179 -8.22 38.26 -20.54
N GLY A 180 -7.62 38.15 -19.36
CA GLY A 180 -7.68 39.16 -18.31
C GLY A 180 -6.80 38.79 -17.12
N LEU A 181 -6.43 39.80 -16.33
CA LEU A 181 -5.62 39.64 -15.14
C LEU A 181 -6.25 40.40 -13.97
N ALA A 182 -6.26 39.76 -12.80
CA ALA A 182 -6.74 40.35 -11.57
C ALA A 182 -5.84 39.94 -10.40
N ALA A 183 -5.75 40.82 -9.41
CA ALA A 183 -5.00 40.57 -8.19
C ALA A 183 -5.92 40.57 -6.98
N TYR A 184 -5.59 39.75 -6.01
CA TYR A 184 -6.26 39.74 -4.71
C TYR A 184 -5.27 39.45 -3.59
N ARG A 185 -5.58 39.96 -2.40
CA ARG A 185 -4.83 39.68 -1.16
C ARG A 185 -5.79 39.60 0.01
N SER A 186 -5.82 38.45 0.66
CA SER A 186 -6.58 38.27 1.89
C SER A 186 -5.77 38.68 3.12
N ARG A 187 -6.41 39.33 4.07
CA ARG A 187 -5.85 39.65 5.38
C ARG A 187 -6.93 39.51 6.43
N THR A 188 -6.58 39.00 7.61
CA THR A 188 -7.46 39.06 8.77
C THR A 188 -7.31 40.43 9.43
N VAL A 189 -8.43 41.11 9.61
CA VAL A 189 -8.51 42.38 10.35
C VAL A 189 -9.43 42.20 11.55
N THR A 190 -9.20 42.97 12.59
CA THR A 190 -10.13 43.05 13.73
C THR A 190 -11.05 44.23 13.48
N SER A 191 -12.35 43.97 13.36
CA SER A 191 -13.38 45.01 13.26
C SER A 191 -13.88 45.37 14.66
N THR A 192 -13.89 46.65 14.98
CA THR A 192 -14.29 47.20 16.28
C THR A 192 -15.50 48.14 16.19
N GLY A 193 -16.24 48.11 15.06
CA GLY A 193 -17.12 49.20 14.65
C GLY A 193 -18.54 49.27 15.24
N ALA A 194 -19.02 48.24 15.95
CA ALA A 194 -20.40 48.26 16.51
C ALA A 194 -20.67 47.23 17.63
N GLY A 195 -19.64 46.70 18.30
CA GLY A 195 -19.81 45.64 19.29
C GLY A 195 -18.49 45.01 19.74
N GLU A 196 -18.52 43.76 20.20
CA GLU A 196 -17.31 43.01 20.53
C GLU A 196 -16.36 42.91 19.33
N PRO A 197 -15.03 43.04 19.53
CA PRO A 197 -14.06 42.91 18.45
C PRO A 197 -14.19 41.56 17.75
N GLN A 198 -14.50 41.58 16.45
CA GLN A 198 -14.59 40.39 15.63
C GLN A 198 -13.41 40.33 14.66
N ARG A 199 -12.77 39.15 14.58
CA ARG A 199 -11.76 38.87 13.55
C ARG A 199 -12.50 38.52 12.27
N VAL A 200 -12.34 39.35 11.25
CA VAL A 200 -12.95 39.17 9.94
C VAL A 200 -11.84 39.00 8.90
N GLN A 201 -12.03 38.06 7.98
CA GLN A 201 -11.16 37.92 6.82
C GLN A 201 -11.65 38.86 5.71
N ILE A 202 -10.85 39.86 5.38
CA ILE A 202 -11.10 40.75 4.25
C ILE A 202 -10.22 40.34 3.07
N THR A 203 -10.72 40.55 1.85
CA THR A 203 -9.92 40.35 0.63
C THR A 203 -9.90 41.65 -0.16
N MET A 204 -8.72 42.23 -0.28
CA MET A 204 -8.48 43.36 -1.17
C MET A 204 -8.35 42.81 -2.59
N THR A 205 -9.02 43.41 -3.56
CA THR A 205 -8.96 42.96 -4.95
C THR A 205 -8.95 44.11 -5.94
N THR A 206 -8.45 43.86 -7.15
CA THR A 206 -8.58 44.78 -8.28
C THR A 206 -10.00 44.73 -8.84
N ALA A 207 -10.48 45.83 -9.40
CA ALA A 207 -11.81 45.90 -10.03
C ALA A 207 -11.98 44.87 -11.16
N SER A 208 -10.88 44.47 -11.81
CA SER A 208 -10.86 43.44 -12.86
C SER A 208 -11.24 42.03 -12.39
N LEU A 209 -11.23 41.73 -11.08
CA LEU A 209 -11.57 40.38 -10.58
C LEU A 209 -13.04 40.03 -10.80
N PHE A 210 -13.94 40.98 -10.59
CA PHE A 210 -15.40 40.77 -10.72
C PHE A 210 -15.82 40.36 -12.14
N PRO A 211 -15.47 41.11 -13.22
CA PRO A 211 -15.80 40.67 -14.57
C PRO A 211 -15.07 39.38 -14.97
N LEU A 212 -13.86 39.13 -14.45
CA LEU A 212 -13.10 37.90 -14.74
C LEU A 212 -13.75 36.65 -14.13
N MET A 213 -14.33 36.75 -12.93
CA MET A 213 -15.08 35.67 -12.29
C MET A 213 -16.58 35.70 -12.61
N GLN A 214 -17.02 36.65 -13.43
CA GLN A 214 -18.43 36.96 -13.70
C GLN A 214 -19.27 37.15 -12.42
N ALA A 215 -18.63 37.68 -11.37
CA ALA A 215 -19.26 37.91 -10.08
C ALA A 215 -19.92 39.29 -10.06
N VAL A 216 -21.15 39.35 -9.56
CA VAL A 216 -21.88 40.61 -9.36
C VAL A 216 -21.60 41.11 -7.94
N PRO A 217 -20.94 42.27 -7.75
CA PRO A 217 -20.75 42.84 -6.43
C PRO A 217 -22.10 43.21 -5.81
N HIS A 218 -22.34 42.79 -4.57
CA HIS A 218 -23.61 43.04 -3.88
C HIS A 218 -23.79 44.52 -3.49
N ALA A 219 -22.69 45.22 -3.25
CA ALA A 219 -22.64 46.66 -3.07
C ALA A 219 -21.36 47.21 -3.73
N LEU A 220 -21.51 48.24 -4.56
CA LEU A 220 -20.40 49.04 -5.05
C LEU A 220 -20.29 50.26 -4.13
N PHE A 221 -19.10 50.53 -3.59
CA PHE A 221 -18.86 51.77 -2.84
C PHE A 221 -19.18 52.97 -3.73
N GLY A 222 -20.17 53.76 -3.32
CA GLY A 222 -20.52 55.02 -3.96
C GLY A 222 -19.97 56.22 -3.21
N LYS A 223 -20.07 57.42 -3.81
CA LYS A 223 -19.71 58.69 -3.15
C LYS A 223 -20.49 58.95 -1.84
N ALA A 224 -21.63 58.29 -1.64
CA ALA A 224 -22.40 58.37 -0.40
C ALA A 224 -21.76 57.59 0.76
N ASP A 225 -21.03 56.52 0.46
CA ASP A 225 -20.38 55.68 1.48
C ASP A 225 -19.09 56.33 2.00
N GLU A 226 -18.41 57.14 1.16
CA GLU A 226 -17.26 57.99 1.55
C GLU A 226 -17.60 58.94 2.71
N ALA A 227 -18.84 59.42 2.80
CA ALA A 227 -19.28 60.33 3.86
C ALA A 227 -19.64 59.61 5.17
N SER A 228 -19.88 58.30 5.13
CA SER A 228 -20.43 57.55 6.27
C SER A 228 -19.39 56.85 7.15
N GLY A 229 -18.16 56.70 6.64
CA GLY A 229 -17.09 55.95 7.32
C GLY A 229 -17.41 54.47 7.59
N LYS A 230 -18.53 53.94 7.07
CA LYS A 230 -18.92 52.55 7.27
C LYS A 230 -18.13 51.67 6.30
N VAL A 231 -17.29 50.82 6.86
CA VAL A 231 -16.72 49.68 6.15
C VAL A 231 -17.83 48.65 6.00
N VAL A 232 -18.43 48.59 4.81
CA VAL A 232 -19.32 47.48 4.45
C VAL A 232 -18.43 46.27 4.15
N VAL A 233 -18.58 45.23 4.97
CA VAL A 233 -17.92 43.91 4.86
C VAL A 233 -18.72 43.03 3.92
#